data_AF-A0A2J6MWJ4-F1
#
_entry.id   AF-A0A2J6MWJ4-F1
#
_cell.length_a   1.000
_cell.length_b   1.000
_cell.length_c   1.000
_cell.angle_alpha   90.00
_cell.angle_beta   90.00
_cell.angle_gamma   90.00
#
_symmetry.space_group_name_H-M   'P 1'
#
loop_
_entity.id
_entity.type
_entity.pdbx_description
1 polymer ?
#
loop_
_entity_poly.entity_id
_entity_poly.type
_entity_poly.pdbx_seq_one_letter_code
_entity_poly.pdbx_strand_id
1 'polypeptide(L)'
;MNAHPLAHASFSIYGDRLDAEFWTSYFSVTPDTSIVKGQPFMTPSGRLSRSPGRTGVWGIKSKGSIRSDSLEPHLRYLIGRLALPRSDLRGLIECTGARMRFFCYWDNEKGDRVPDIPNDIKAMMESMGGAIEIDEYR
;
A
#
# COMPACT_ATOMS: atom_id res chain seq x y z
N MET A 1 24.66 -7.61 9.40
CA MET A 1 24.23 -6.32 8.80
C MET A 1 22.79 -6.51 8.38
N ASN A 2 21.84 -5.77 8.98
CA ASN A 2 20.46 -5.79 8.51
C ASN A 2 20.43 -4.96 7.21
N ALA A 3 20.56 -5.64 6.07
CA ALA A 3 20.37 -4.98 4.78
C ALA A 3 18.96 -4.39 4.77
N HIS A 4 18.86 -3.06 4.72
CA HIS A 4 17.58 -2.40 4.51
C HIS A 4 17.11 -2.80 3.11
N PRO A 5 15.87 -3.34 2.96
CA PRO A 5 15.39 -3.74 1.65
C PRO A 5 15.30 -2.50 0.77
N LEU A 6 15.97 -2.56 -0.39
CA LEU A 6 16.11 -1.41 -1.28
C LEU A 6 14.88 -1.21 -2.19
N ALA A 7 13.89 -2.09 -2.04
CA ALA A 7 12.57 -1.95 -2.59
C ALA A 7 11.53 -2.53 -1.61
N HIS A 8 10.35 -1.93 -1.55
CA HIS A 8 9.16 -2.58 -1.02
C HIS A 8 7.91 -1.85 -1.50
N ALA A 9 6.75 -2.46 -1.33
CA ALA A 9 5.47 -1.88 -1.73
C ALA A 9 4.44 -2.01 -0.61
N SER A 10 3.45 -1.13 -0.67
CA SER A 10 2.25 -1.25 0.14
C SER A 10 1.01 -0.96 -0.69
N PHE A 11 -0.05 -1.71 -0.44
CA PHE A 11 -1.38 -1.36 -0.91
C PHE A 11 -2.09 -0.58 0.18
N SER A 12 -2.73 0.53 -0.17
CA SER A 12 -3.51 1.31 0.77
C SER A 12 -4.82 1.77 0.16
N ILE A 13 -5.87 1.71 0.98
CA ILE A 13 -7.13 2.42 0.77
C ILE A 13 -7.14 3.56 1.78
N TYR A 14 -7.48 4.76 1.34
CA TYR A 14 -7.45 5.95 2.17
C TYR A 14 -8.62 6.86 1.88
N GLY A 15 -9.09 7.55 2.92
CA GLY A 15 -10.25 8.43 2.85
C GLY A 15 -10.68 8.90 4.23
N ASP A 16 -11.36 10.03 4.29
CA ASP A 16 -11.70 10.69 5.55
C ASP A 16 -12.75 9.95 6.38
N ARG A 17 -13.59 9.16 5.73
CA ARG A 17 -14.66 8.35 6.34
C ARG A 17 -14.36 6.85 6.25
N LEU A 18 -13.08 6.50 6.13
CA LEU A 18 -12.66 5.12 5.97
C LEU A 18 -13.02 4.28 7.19
N ASP A 19 -13.69 3.16 6.93
CA ASP A 19 -13.96 2.12 7.91
C ASP A 19 -12.94 0.98 7.74
N ALA A 20 -12.03 0.85 8.72
CA ALA A 20 -10.98 -0.16 8.66
C ALA A 20 -11.51 -1.59 8.88
N GLU A 21 -12.59 -1.77 9.64
CA GLU A 21 -13.18 -3.08 9.88
C GLU A 21 -13.86 -3.62 8.63
N PHE A 22 -14.56 -2.74 7.89
CA PHE A 22 -15.14 -3.06 6.59
C PHE A 22 -14.09 -3.63 5.62
N TRP A 23 -12.96 -2.94 5.43
CA TRP A 23 -11.91 -3.39 4.50
C TRP A 23 -11.18 -4.65 4.98
N THR A 24 -11.00 -4.78 6.30
CA THR A 24 -10.44 -5.99 6.92
C THR A 24 -11.32 -7.21 6.63
N SER A 25 -12.64 -7.06 6.78
CA SER A 25 -13.63 -8.10 6.45
C SER A 25 -13.65 -8.41 4.95
N TYR A 26 -13.75 -7.38 4.11
CA TYR A 26 -13.82 -7.49 2.66
C TYR A 26 -12.62 -8.24 2.05
N PHE A 27 -11.40 -7.91 2.48
CA PHE A 27 -10.21 -8.62 2.03
C PHE A 27 -9.91 -9.89 2.83
N SER A 28 -10.54 -10.06 4.00
CA SER A 28 -10.27 -11.14 4.95
C SER A 28 -8.80 -11.22 5.34
N VAL A 29 -8.16 -10.05 5.55
CA VAL A 29 -6.76 -9.93 5.96
C VAL A 29 -6.61 -8.88 7.06
N THR A 30 -5.75 -9.17 8.04
CA THR A 30 -5.37 -8.17 9.05
C THR A 30 -4.50 -7.08 8.42
N PRO A 31 -4.85 -5.79 8.58
CA PRO A 31 -4.06 -4.69 8.05
C PRO A 31 -2.72 -4.52 8.79
N ASP A 32 -1.68 -4.18 8.03
CA ASP A 32 -0.41 -3.72 8.59
C ASP A 32 -0.46 -2.22 8.94
N THR A 33 -1.49 -1.51 8.49
CA THR A 33 -1.74 -0.11 8.79
C THR A 33 -3.24 0.13 8.89
N SER A 34 -3.67 0.62 10.04
CA SER A 34 -5.02 1.08 10.31
C SER A 34 -4.93 2.43 11.01
N ILE A 35 -5.42 3.47 10.35
CA ILE A 35 -5.44 4.84 10.85
C ILE A 35 -6.88 5.32 10.75
N VAL A 36 -7.39 5.86 11.85
CA VAL A 36 -8.67 6.56 11.90
C VAL A 36 -8.40 8.06 11.92
N LYS A 37 -9.07 8.82 11.04
CA LYS A 37 -8.91 10.27 11.00
C LYS A 37 -9.25 10.88 12.36
N GLY A 38 -8.42 11.83 12.81
CA GLY A 38 -8.63 12.51 14.09
C GLY A 38 -8.21 11.71 15.31
N GLN A 39 -7.72 10.47 15.16
CA GLN A 39 -7.20 9.66 16.25
C GLN A 39 -5.67 9.53 16.19
N PRO A 40 -4.99 9.40 17.34
CA PRO A 40 -3.60 8.96 17.40
C PRO A 40 -3.45 7.57 16.77
N PHE A 41 -2.29 7.31 16.14
CA PHE A 41 -2.00 6.03 15.51
C PHE A 41 -0.57 5.58 15.84
N MET A 42 -0.32 4.28 15.74
CA MET A 42 1.02 3.73 15.95
C MET A 42 1.89 3.97 14.71
N THR A 43 3.01 4.66 14.91
CA THR A 43 4.00 4.88 13.85
C THR A 43 4.78 3.60 13.55
N PRO A 44 5.48 3.51 12.39
CA PRO A 44 6.34 2.37 12.08
C PRO A 44 7.43 2.11 13.13
N SER A 45 7.80 3.12 13.94
CA SER A 45 8.75 2.98 15.05
C SER A 45 8.16 2.34 16.32
N GLY A 46 6.89 1.96 16.32
CA GLY A 46 6.17 1.47 17.50
C GLY A 46 5.81 2.58 18.51
N ARG A 47 5.96 3.86 18.15
CA ARG A 47 5.56 4.98 18.99
C ARG A 47 4.18 5.48 18.61
N LEU A 48 3.38 5.86 19.59
CA LEU A 48 2.12 6.56 19.35
C LEU A 48 2.40 7.94 18.74
N SER A 49 1.69 8.28 17.66
CA SER A 49 1.82 9.57 16.98
C SER A 49 1.39 10.71 17.90
N ARG A 50 2.17 11.79 17.91
CA ARG A 50 1.82 13.04 18.62
C ARG A 50 0.72 13.83 17.91
N SER A 51 0.57 13.62 16.62
CA SER A 51 -0.44 14.29 15.80
C SER A 51 -1.49 13.27 15.36
N PRO A 52 -2.79 13.63 15.42
CA PRO A 52 -3.85 12.78 14.90
C PRO A 52 -3.67 12.45 13.41
N GLY A 53 -4.20 11.31 12.98
CA GLY A 53 -4.27 10.94 11.58
C GLY A 53 -5.02 12.01 10.77
N ARG A 54 -4.39 12.53 9.71
CA ARG A 54 -5.00 13.55 8.84
C ARG A 54 -6.15 12.99 7.99
N THR A 55 -6.08 11.72 7.66
CA THR A 55 -7.09 10.95 6.92
C THR A 55 -7.09 9.51 7.41
N GLY A 56 -8.15 8.76 7.10
CA GLY A 56 -8.22 7.33 7.40
C GLY A 56 -7.40 6.53 6.40
N VAL A 57 -6.73 5.47 6.87
CA VAL A 57 -5.90 4.59 6.04
C VAL A 57 -6.08 3.15 6.48
N TRP A 58 -6.33 2.25 5.53
CA TRP A 58 -6.20 0.81 5.68
C TRP A 58 -5.16 0.31 4.67
N GLY A 59 -4.24 -0.56 5.08
CA GLY A 59 -3.24 -1.03 4.13
C GLY A 59 -2.43 -2.25 4.55
N ILE A 60 -1.82 -2.87 3.54
CA ILE A 60 -0.98 -4.08 3.62
C ILE A 60 0.39 -3.77 3.04
N LYS A 61 1.44 -4.25 3.68
CA LYS A 61 2.83 -4.06 3.30
C LYS A 61 3.43 -5.38 2.84
N SER A 62 4.31 -5.32 1.85
CA SER A 62 5.12 -6.47 1.44
C SER A 62 6.43 -6.58 2.23
N LYS A 63 6.83 -5.52 2.93
CA LYS A 63 8.05 -5.46 3.74
C LYS A 63 8.00 -6.50 4.87
N GLY A 64 8.98 -7.39 4.91
CA GLY A 64 9.06 -8.49 5.86
C GLY A 64 8.54 -9.83 5.31
N SER A 65 7.67 -9.82 4.30
CA SER A 65 7.19 -11.03 3.63
C SER A 65 7.99 -11.38 2.37
N ILE A 66 8.53 -10.37 1.69
CA ILE A 66 9.32 -10.53 0.47
C ILE A 66 10.74 -10.03 0.69
N ARG A 67 11.72 -10.83 0.25
CA ARG A 67 13.14 -10.49 0.24
C ARG A 67 13.59 -10.30 -1.22
N SER A 68 13.40 -9.09 -1.73
CA SER A 68 13.83 -8.69 -3.07
C SER A 68 14.12 -7.20 -3.08
N ASP A 69 15.05 -6.76 -3.93
CA ASP A 69 15.31 -5.35 -4.20
C ASP A 69 14.63 -4.90 -5.51
N SER A 70 13.66 -5.67 -6.02
CA SER A 70 12.85 -5.32 -7.19
C SER A 70 11.38 -5.11 -6.78
N LEU A 71 10.67 -4.17 -7.40
CA LEU A 71 9.28 -3.88 -7.05
C LEU A 71 8.30 -4.99 -7.45
N GLU A 72 8.53 -5.66 -8.57
CA GLU A 72 7.61 -6.68 -9.10
C GLU A 72 7.24 -7.76 -8.07
N PRO A 73 8.20 -8.46 -7.40
CA PRO A 73 7.87 -9.47 -6.39
C PRO A 73 6.98 -8.94 -5.26
N HIS A 74 7.16 -7.68 -4.85
CA HIS A 74 6.34 -7.05 -3.83
C HIS A 74 4.92 -6.78 -4.31
N LEU A 75 4.77 -6.29 -5.55
CA LEU A 75 3.46 -6.02 -6.14
C LEU A 75 2.70 -7.32 -6.39
N ARG A 76 3.35 -8.35 -6.95
CA ARG A 76 2.77 -9.68 -7.16
C ARG A 76 2.31 -10.31 -5.85
N TYR A 77 3.09 -10.17 -4.78
CA TYR A 77 2.69 -10.61 -3.44
C TYR A 77 1.41 -9.92 -2.95
N LEU A 78 1.33 -8.59 -3.07
CA LEU A 78 0.13 -7.85 -2.65
C LEU A 78 -1.09 -8.22 -3.48
N ILE A 79 -0.93 -8.37 -4.80
CA ILE A 79 -1.97 -8.83 -5.72
C ILE A 79 -2.50 -10.20 -5.28
N GLY A 80 -1.61 -11.16 -5.02
CA GLY A 80 -1.99 -12.49 -4.54
C GLY A 80 -2.66 -12.46 -3.18
N ARG A 81 -2.10 -11.71 -2.21
CA ARG A 81 -2.63 -11.62 -0.84
C ARG A 81 -4.00 -10.96 -0.77
N LEU A 82 -4.30 -10.04 -1.67
CA LEU A 82 -5.57 -9.32 -1.73
C LEU A 82 -6.55 -9.90 -2.76
N ALA A 83 -6.12 -10.92 -3.52
CA ALA A 83 -6.84 -11.48 -4.65
C ALA A 83 -7.28 -10.41 -5.67
N LEU A 84 -6.35 -9.53 -6.07
CA LEU A 84 -6.59 -8.51 -7.09
C LEU A 84 -6.42 -9.08 -8.50
N PRO A 85 -7.12 -8.53 -9.52
CA PRO A 85 -8.18 -7.53 -9.38
C PRO A 85 -9.48 -8.14 -8.82
N ARG A 86 -10.28 -7.30 -8.15
CA ARG A 86 -11.65 -7.64 -7.73
C ARG A 86 -12.62 -6.75 -8.48
N SER A 87 -13.63 -7.34 -9.12
CA SER A 87 -14.53 -6.62 -10.04
C SER A 87 -15.40 -5.57 -9.35
N ASP A 88 -15.74 -5.78 -8.09
CA ASP A 88 -16.58 -4.90 -7.26
C ASP A 88 -15.78 -3.81 -6.51
N LEU A 89 -14.45 -3.98 -6.38
CA LEU A 89 -13.60 -3.09 -5.59
C LEU A 89 -13.71 -1.63 -6.05
N ARG A 90 -13.70 -1.38 -7.35
CA ARG A 90 -13.83 -0.02 -7.89
C ARG A 90 -15.11 0.66 -7.42
N GLY A 91 -16.25 -0.03 -7.56
CA GLY A 91 -17.55 0.49 -7.13
C GLY A 91 -17.59 0.74 -5.61
N LEU A 92 -16.97 -0.12 -4.81
CA LEU A 92 -16.88 0.08 -3.35
C LEU A 92 -16.03 1.30 -2.98
N ILE A 93 -14.90 1.50 -3.65
CA ILE A 93 -14.03 2.67 -3.46
C ILE A 93 -14.78 3.96 -3.80
N GLU A 94 -15.49 3.98 -4.94
CA GLU A 94 -16.30 5.12 -5.38
C GLU A 94 -17.45 5.41 -4.41
N CYS A 95 -18.22 4.39 -4.02
CA CYS A 95 -19.35 4.53 -3.08
C CYS A 95 -18.93 5.04 -1.69
N THR A 96 -17.73 4.67 -1.23
CA THR A 96 -17.20 5.11 0.07
C THR A 96 -16.46 6.46 0.00
N GLY A 97 -16.28 7.02 -1.20
CA GLY A 97 -15.46 8.22 -1.42
C GLY A 97 -13.99 8.02 -1.04
N ALA A 98 -13.53 6.77 -1.01
CA ALA A 98 -12.15 6.42 -0.74
C ALA A 98 -11.31 6.52 -2.01
N ARG A 99 -10.01 6.32 -1.85
CA ARG A 99 -9.05 6.15 -2.94
C ARG A 99 -8.17 4.97 -2.62
N MET A 100 -7.59 4.35 -3.64
CA MET A 100 -6.62 3.28 -3.44
C MET A 100 -5.36 3.51 -4.25
N ARG A 101 -4.24 3.02 -3.72
CA ARG A 101 -2.95 3.07 -4.40
C ARG A 101 -2.02 1.93 -4.02
N PHE A 102 -1.10 1.61 -4.92
CA PHE A 102 0.18 1.06 -4.54
C PHE A 102 1.16 2.20 -4.26
N PHE A 103 1.85 2.13 -3.12
CA PHE A 103 2.95 3.01 -2.79
C PHE A 103 4.25 2.20 -2.75
N CYS A 104 5.19 2.54 -3.61
CA CYS A 104 6.40 1.79 -3.90
C CYS A 104 7.61 2.56 -3.38
N TYR A 105 8.25 2.05 -2.33
CA TYR A 105 9.54 2.57 -1.89
C TYR A 105 10.64 2.01 -2.79
N TRP A 106 11.49 2.89 -3.29
CA TRP A 106 12.64 2.55 -4.10
C TRP A 106 13.85 3.34 -3.61
N ASP A 107 14.91 2.63 -3.22
CA ASP A 107 16.19 3.24 -2.88
C ASP A 107 17.11 3.14 -4.10
N ASN A 108 17.66 4.25 -4.56
CA ASN A 108 18.59 4.33 -5.68
C ASN A 108 19.87 5.09 -5.29
N GLU A 109 20.42 4.86 -4.09
CA GLU A 109 21.63 5.52 -3.58
C GLU A 109 22.82 5.57 -4.57
N LYS A 110 22.97 4.53 -5.41
CA LYS A 110 24.07 4.44 -6.39
C LYS A 110 23.74 5.03 -7.77
N GLY A 111 22.49 5.38 -8.01
CA GLY A 111 22.01 5.91 -9.30
C GLY A 111 21.97 4.87 -10.44
N ASP A 112 22.25 3.59 -10.16
CA ASP A 112 22.34 2.51 -11.14
C ASP A 112 21.07 1.65 -11.22
N ARG A 113 20.02 2.00 -10.47
CA ARG A 113 18.79 1.22 -10.34
C ARG A 113 17.57 2.00 -10.83
N VAL A 114 16.88 1.45 -11.82
CA VAL A 114 15.63 2.01 -12.37
C VAL A 114 14.43 1.29 -11.77
N PRO A 115 13.45 2.00 -11.16
CA PRO A 115 12.25 1.36 -10.66
C PRO A 115 11.42 0.88 -11.85
N ASP A 116 11.13 -0.42 -11.89
CA ASP A 116 10.24 -1.01 -12.90
C ASP A 116 8.95 -1.54 -12.28
N ILE A 117 7.85 -1.29 -12.97
CA ILE A 117 6.53 -1.80 -12.66
C ILE A 117 6.00 -2.48 -13.92
N PRO A 118 5.72 -3.79 -13.88
CA PRO A 118 5.16 -4.52 -15.01
C PRO A 118 3.90 -3.88 -15.58
N ASN A 119 3.78 -3.87 -16.92
CA ASN A 119 2.67 -3.22 -17.62
C ASN A 119 1.30 -3.84 -17.31
N ASP A 120 1.24 -5.14 -17.06
CA ASP A 120 0.01 -5.81 -16.65
C ASP A 120 -0.46 -5.33 -15.27
N ILE A 121 0.45 -5.04 -14.34
CA ILE A 121 0.11 -4.47 -13.02
C ILE A 121 -0.37 -3.02 -13.17
N LYS A 122 0.24 -2.23 -14.06
CA LYS A 122 -0.23 -0.87 -14.38
C LYS A 122 -1.65 -0.89 -14.94
N ALA A 123 -1.91 -1.71 -15.95
CA ALA A 123 -3.22 -1.84 -16.58
C ALA A 123 -4.28 -2.35 -15.58
N MET A 124 -3.92 -3.31 -14.73
CA MET A 124 -4.78 -3.80 -13.67
C MET A 124 -5.16 -2.67 -12.69
N MET A 125 -4.19 -1.89 -12.20
CA MET A 125 -4.48 -0.78 -11.28
C MET A 125 -5.34 0.31 -11.91
N GLU A 126 -5.06 0.67 -13.16
CA GLU A 126 -5.85 1.65 -13.91
C GLU A 126 -7.32 1.18 -14.08
N SER A 127 -7.53 -0.09 -14.41
CA SER A 127 -8.88 -0.66 -14.57
C SER A 127 -9.74 -0.56 -13.30
N MET A 128 -9.10 -0.72 -12.14
CA MET A 128 -9.73 -0.58 -10.82
C MET A 128 -9.90 0.88 -10.38
N GLY A 129 -9.30 1.86 -11.08
CA GLY A 129 -9.30 3.27 -10.68
C GLY A 129 -8.30 3.58 -9.55
N GLY A 130 -7.29 2.74 -9.37
CA GLY A 130 -6.22 2.94 -8.40
C GLY A 130 -4.99 3.62 -9.01
N ALA A 131 -4.14 4.19 -8.16
CA ALA A 131 -2.87 4.78 -8.56
C ALA A 131 -1.67 3.88 -8.22
N ILE A 132 -0.54 4.09 -8.90
CA ILE A 132 0.76 3.57 -8.46
C ILE A 132 1.70 4.76 -8.29
N GLU A 133 2.24 4.91 -7.09
CA GLU A 133 3.17 5.97 -6.72
C GLU A 133 4.53 5.35 -6.39
N ILE A 134 5.60 5.91 -6.95
CA ILE A 134 6.98 5.53 -6.62
C ILE A 134 7.61 6.66 -5.80
N ASP A 135 8.14 6.30 -4.65
CA ASP A 135 8.93 7.15 -3.77
C ASP A 135 10.40 6.76 -3.93
N GLU A 136 11.08 7.46 -4.83
CA GLU A 136 12.50 7.26 -5.13
C GLU A 136 13.37 8.09 -4.18
N TYR A 137 14.22 7.39 -3.42
CA TYR A 137 15.30 7.98 -2.64
C TYR A 137 16.60 7.90 -3.41
N ARG A 138 17.41 8.96 -3.35
CA ARG A 138 18.72 9.08 -4.01
C ARG A 138 19.77 9.54 -3.02
#